data_AF-A0A3D3JIL4-F1
#
_entry.id   AF-A0A3D3JIL4-F1
#
_cell.length_a   1.000
_cell.length_b   1.000
_cell.length_c   1.000
_cell.angle_alpha   90.00
_cell.angle_beta   90.00
_cell.angle_gamma   90.00
#
_symmetry.space_group_name_H-M   'P 1'
#
loop_
_entity.id
_entity.type
_entity.pdbx_description
1 polymer ?
#
loop_
_entity_poly.entity_id
_entity_poly.type
_entity_poly.pdbx_seq_one_letter_code
_entity_poly.pdbx_strand_id
1 'polypeptide(L)'
;MFPAPFAPFKARVSSSMMTIVVVLVSLLVVSCSDDRILGKSPNENGPVLSVTEALRQENLDRTIVVRGTIALVCQDEGCWMSITDGQRRLRMTFEDEAFTVPISATGSVIVEGVIHEELVDAASAQAMGPSIGADSVTTRVDGDQRIPLMTARGVKFLD
;
A
#
# COMPACT_ATOMS: atom_id res chain seq x y z
N MET A 1 -73.40 28.21 -26.95
CA MET A 1 -73.37 26.73 -26.82
C MET A 1 -71.99 26.36 -26.30
N PHE A 2 -71.90 25.78 -25.11
CA PHE A 2 -70.70 25.66 -24.27
C PHE A 2 -69.56 24.79 -24.88
N PRO A 3 -68.28 25.09 -24.59
CA PRO A 3 -67.14 24.25 -24.99
C PRO A 3 -66.98 23.02 -24.07
N ALA A 4 -66.47 21.94 -24.66
CA ALA A 4 -66.20 20.65 -24.00
C ALA A 4 -64.97 20.70 -23.06
N PRO A 5 -64.89 19.81 -22.05
CA PRO A 5 -63.82 19.82 -21.06
C PRO A 5 -62.53 19.12 -21.54
N PHE A 6 -61.38 19.70 -21.21
CA PHE A 6 -60.07 19.10 -21.35
C PHE A 6 -59.93 17.89 -20.41
N ALA A 7 -59.69 16.71 -20.97
CA ALA A 7 -59.36 15.51 -20.22
C ALA A 7 -57.91 15.57 -19.69
N PRO A 8 -57.62 15.06 -18.48
CA PRO A 8 -56.27 15.00 -17.96
C PRO A 8 -55.49 13.87 -18.65
N PHE A 9 -54.35 14.21 -19.25
CA PHE A 9 -53.39 13.27 -19.83
C PHE A 9 -52.72 12.49 -18.68
N LYS A 10 -53.33 11.38 -18.25
CA LYS A 10 -52.67 10.43 -17.35
C LYS A 10 -51.55 9.74 -18.12
N ALA A 11 -50.33 10.24 -17.96
CA ALA A 11 -49.12 9.54 -18.39
C ALA A 11 -49.07 8.19 -17.69
N ARG A 12 -49.49 7.14 -18.39
CA ARG A 12 -49.40 5.76 -17.92
C ARG A 12 -47.96 5.30 -18.15
N VAL A 13 -47.07 5.62 -17.21
CA VAL A 13 -45.73 5.03 -17.18
C VAL A 13 -45.92 3.52 -17.01
N SER A 14 -45.66 2.78 -18.08
CA SER A 14 -45.81 1.33 -18.13
C SER A 14 -44.92 0.68 -17.07
N SER A 15 -45.45 -0.29 -16.32
CA SER A 15 -44.74 -1.03 -15.28
C SER A 15 -43.43 -1.66 -15.79
N SER A 16 -43.34 -1.95 -17.10
CA SER A 16 -42.13 -2.43 -17.78
C SER A 16 -41.02 -1.38 -17.88
N MET A 17 -41.37 -0.10 -17.94
CA MET A 17 -40.40 1.00 -18.05
C MET A 17 -39.74 1.32 -16.71
N MET A 18 -40.45 1.08 -15.59
CA MET A 18 -39.92 1.24 -14.23
C MET A 18 -38.94 0.12 -13.86
N THR A 19 -39.18 -1.13 -14.26
CA THR A 19 -38.24 -2.24 -14.05
C THR A 19 -36.95 -2.08 -14.86
N ILE A 20 -37.03 -1.59 -16.10
CA ILE A 20 -35.83 -1.34 -16.92
C ILE A 20 -34.95 -0.24 -16.31
N VAL A 21 -35.56 0.83 -15.76
CA VAL A 21 -34.82 1.90 -15.08
C VAL A 21 -34.19 1.42 -13.77
N VAL A 22 -34.87 0.59 -12.98
CA VAL A 22 -34.30 0.01 -11.75
C VAL A 22 -33.13 -0.93 -12.06
N VAL A 23 -33.23 -1.76 -13.11
CA VAL A 23 -32.13 -2.65 -13.55
C VAL A 23 -30.94 -1.84 -14.08
N LEU A 24 -31.17 -0.78 -14.86
CA LEU A 24 -30.13 0.12 -15.37
C LEU A 24 -29.43 0.93 -14.25
N VAL A 25 -30.17 1.38 -13.24
CA VAL A 25 -29.59 2.07 -12.08
C VAL A 25 -28.79 1.11 -11.19
N SER A 26 -29.21 -0.15 -11.09
CA SER A 26 -28.49 -1.19 -10.35
C SER A 26 -27.16 -1.58 -11.02
N LEU A 27 -27.05 -1.46 -12.34
CA LEU A 27 -25.83 -1.73 -13.11
C LEU A 27 -24.76 -0.64 -12.97
N LEU A 28 -25.10 0.55 -12.48
CA LEU A 28 -24.17 1.69 -12.38
C LEU A 28 -23.42 1.80 -11.04
N VAL A 29 -23.81 1.03 -10.01
CA VAL A 29 -23.30 1.18 -8.64
C VAL A 29 -22.16 0.23 -8.25
N VAL A 30 -21.68 -0.63 -9.15
CA VAL A 30 -20.53 -1.52 -8.87
C VAL A 30 -19.28 -1.01 -9.59
N SER A 31 -18.78 0.13 -9.14
CA SER A 31 -17.39 0.53 -9.39
C SER A 31 -16.68 0.46 -8.04
N CYS A 32 -16.31 -0.75 -7.62
CA CYS A 32 -15.39 -0.91 -6.48
C CYS A 32 -13.99 -0.54 -6.97
N SER A 33 -13.43 0.54 -6.43
CA SER A 33 -11.97 0.70 -6.40
C SER A 33 -11.46 -0.35 -5.41
N ASP A 34 -10.97 -1.47 -5.92
CA ASP A 34 -10.34 -2.50 -5.10
C ASP A 34 -8.96 -2.02 -4.65
N ASP A 35 -8.89 -1.43 -3.46
CA ASP A 35 -7.62 -1.23 -2.76
C ASP A 35 -6.95 -2.61 -2.60
N ARG A 36 -5.86 -2.85 -3.33
CA ARG A 36 -5.14 -4.12 -3.20
C ARG A 36 -4.37 -4.09 -1.89
N ILE A 37 -4.73 -4.99 -0.97
CA ILE A 37 -4.09 -5.13 0.35
C ILE A 37 -3.45 -6.51 0.47
N LEU A 38 -2.21 -6.56 0.95
CA LEU A 38 -1.49 -7.78 1.33
C LEU A 38 -1.29 -7.78 2.85
N GLY A 39 -1.60 -8.90 3.49
CA GLY A 39 -1.55 -9.03 4.94
C GLY A 39 -2.63 -8.25 5.66
N LYS A 40 -2.30 -7.63 6.79
CA LYS A 40 -3.24 -6.81 7.57
C LYS A 40 -3.46 -5.48 6.87
N SER A 41 -4.68 -4.93 6.97
CA SER A 41 -4.93 -3.57 6.50
C SER A 41 -4.12 -2.58 7.35
N PRO A 42 -3.25 -1.74 6.75
CA PRO A 42 -2.54 -0.70 7.48
C PRO A 42 -3.50 0.25 8.21
N ASN A 43 -3.16 0.66 9.43
CA ASN A 43 -3.94 1.61 10.21
C ASN A 43 -3.65 3.06 9.79
N GLU A 44 -4.35 3.51 8.76
CA GLU A 44 -4.23 4.86 8.21
C GLU A 44 -4.89 5.96 9.07
N ASN A 45 -5.49 5.63 10.23
CA ASN A 45 -6.07 6.64 11.13
C ASN A 45 -5.02 7.38 11.97
N GLY A 46 -3.78 6.87 11.98
CA GLY A 46 -2.65 7.43 12.70
C GLY A 46 -1.70 8.25 11.81
N PRO A 47 -0.52 8.64 12.33
CA PRO A 47 0.49 9.30 11.54
C PRO A 47 1.05 8.35 10.46
N VAL A 48 1.02 8.80 9.21
CA VAL A 48 1.66 8.13 8.07
C VAL A 48 2.96 8.85 7.78
N LEU A 49 4.09 8.18 8.03
CA LEU A 49 5.43 8.73 7.93
C LEU A 49 6.01 8.53 6.53
N SER A 50 6.88 9.44 6.08
CA SER A 50 7.74 9.15 4.92
C SER A 50 8.83 8.13 5.29
N VAL A 51 9.49 7.53 4.30
CA VAL A 51 10.64 6.63 4.53
C VAL A 51 11.72 7.31 5.36
N THR A 52 12.03 8.58 5.05
CA THR A 52 13.02 9.37 5.80
C THR A 52 12.65 9.57 7.26
N GLU A 53 11.37 9.82 7.52
CA GLU A 53 10.85 10.04 8.87
C GLU A 53 10.78 8.75 9.68
N ALA A 54 10.40 7.66 9.03
CA ALA A 54 10.31 6.33 9.60
C ALA A 54 11.69 5.85 10.11
N LEU A 55 12.77 6.22 9.42
CA LEU A 55 14.14 5.89 9.78
C LEU A 55 14.75 6.76 10.90
N ARG A 56 13.97 7.64 11.54
CA ARG A 56 14.42 8.38 12.73
C ARG A 56 14.52 7.45 13.94
N GLN A 57 15.48 7.70 14.83
CA GLN A 57 15.77 6.84 15.97
C GLN A 57 14.58 6.68 16.93
N GLU A 58 13.70 7.68 17.05
CA GLU A 58 12.48 7.60 17.87
C GLU A 58 11.41 6.60 17.37
N ASN A 59 11.54 6.14 16.13
CA ASN A 59 10.58 5.25 15.45
C ASN A 59 11.08 3.81 15.34
N LEU A 60 12.32 3.53 15.73
CA LEU A 60 12.87 2.17 15.81
C LEU A 60 12.15 1.35 16.87
N ASP A 61 12.03 0.06 16.63
CA ASP A 61 11.39 -0.97 17.45
C ASP A 61 9.91 -0.70 17.76
N ARG A 62 9.24 0.12 16.93
CA ARG A 62 7.83 0.46 17.06
C ARG A 62 7.06 0.10 15.79
N THR A 63 5.78 -0.25 15.96
CA THR A 63 4.87 -0.39 14.84
C THR A 63 4.48 1.00 14.34
N ILE A 64 4.80 1.28 13.08
CA ILE A 64 4.54 2.55 12.40
C ILE A 64 3.95 2.30 11.02
N VAL A 65 3.33 3.33 10.45
CA VAL A 65 2.80 3.32 9.10
C VAL A 65 3.69 4.21 8.23
N VAL A 66 4.20 3.64 7.14
CA VAL A 66 5.16 4.27 6.24
C VAL A 66 4.56 4.35 4.84
N ARG A 67 4.58 5.54 4.24
CA ARG A 67 4.26 5.73 2.83
C ARG A 67 5.55 5.84 2.02
N GLY A 68 5.59 5.13 0.90
CA GLY A 68 6.69 5.20 -0.05
C GLY A 68 6.31 4.62 -1.41
N THR A 69 7.21 4.77 -2.36
CA THR A 69 7.11 4.18 -3.70
C THR A 69 7.96 2.92 -3.75
N ILE A 70 7.44 1.86 -4.34
CA ILE A 70 8.21 0.62 -4.55
C ILE A 70 9.41 0.92 -5.44
N ALA A 71 10.61 0.65 -4.93
CA ALA A 71 11.87 0.86 -5.64
C ALA A 71 12.40 -0.45 -6.24
N LEU A 72 12.45 -1.51 -5.43
CA LEU A 72 12.94 -2.83 -5.84
C LEU A 72 12.09 -3.92 -5.17
N VAL A 73 11.90 -5.04 -5.86
CA VAL A 73 11.30 -6.27 -5.33
C VAL A 73 12.27 -7.41 -5.62
N CYS A 74 12.38 -8.36 -4.68
CA CYS A 74 13.12 -9.59 -4.91
C CYS A 74 12.55 -10.34 -6.11
N GLN A 75 13.40 -10.60 -7.12
CA GLN A 75 13.00 -11.27 -8.36
C GLN A 75 12.92 -12.79 -8.24
N ASP A 76 13.40 -13.36 -7.14
CA ASP A 76 13.34 -14.81 -6.90
C ASP A 76 11.91 -15.21 -6.51
N GLU A 77 11.47 -14.83 -5.31
CA GLU A 77 10.18 -15.26 -4.76
C GLU A 77 9.38 -14.09 -4.14
N GLY A 78 9.79 -12.84 -4.37
CA GLY A 78 9.15 -11.68 -3.73
C GLY A 78 9.28 -11.66 -2.20
N CYS A 79 10.31 -12.33 -1.65
CA CYS A 79 10.53 -12.48 -0.21
C CYS A 79 10.95 -11.18 0.50
N TRP A 80 11.38 -10.17 -0.25
CA TRP A 80 11.62 -8.82 0.26
C TRP A 80 11.26 -7.78 -0.81
N MET A 81 10.97 -6.56 -0.36
CA MET A 81 10.86 -5.39 -1.23
C MET A 81 11.55 -4.19 -0.59
N SER A 82 11.79 -3.13 -1.35
CA SER A 82 12.23 -1.85 -0.81
C SER A 82 11.37 -0.71 -1.31
N ILE A 83 11.14 0.24 -0.42
CA ILE A 83 10.40 1.47 -0.72
C ILE A 83 11.32 2.67 -0.60
N THR A 84 10.97 3.74 -1.29
CA THR A 84 11.68 5.02 -1.23
C THR A 84 10.71 6.19 -1.19
N ASP A 85 11.11 7.28 -0.54
CA ASP A 85 10.46 8.59 -0.66
C ASP A 85 11.23 9.53 -1.59
N GLY A 86 12.17 9.00 -2.38
CA GLY A 86 13.07 9.76 -3.25
C GLY A 86 14.34 10.26 -2.55
N GLN A 87 14.38 10.26 -1.22
CA GLN A 87 15.57 10.63 -0.46
C GLN A 87 16.27 9.42 0.13
N ARG A 88 15.51 8.57 0.85
CA ARG A 88 16.03 7.38 1.51
C ARG A 88 15.37 6.13 0.96
N ARG A 89 15.98 4.97 1.22
CA ARG A 89 15.43 3.65 0.86
C ARG A 89 15.32 2.80 2.12
N LEU A 90 14.23 2.05 2.22
CA LEU A 90 13.98 1.12 3.30
C LEU A 90 13.65 -0.24 2.71
N ARG A 91 14.52 -1.22 2.99
CA ARG A 91 14.24 -2.63 2.69
C ARG A 91 13.32 -3.19 3.75
N MET A 92 12.37 -4.00 3.31
CA MET A 92 11.47 -4.72 4.19
C MET A 92 11.27 -6.17 3.79
N THR A 93 11.01 -6.98 4.80
CA THR A 93 10.54 -8.36 4.71
C THR A 93 9.12 -8.43 5.26
N PHE A 94 8.43 -9.56 5.07
CA PHE A 94 7.05 -9.72 5.52
C PHE A 94 6.99 -10.61 6.77
N GLU A 95 6.12 -10.26 7.73
CA GLU A 95 5.95 -11.01 9.00
C GLU A 95 5.44 -12.43 8.74
N ASP A 96 4.48 -12.60 7.84
CA ASP A 96 4.02 -13.91 7.40
C ASP A 96 4.67 -14.27 6.05
N GLU A 97 5.40 -15.38 6.02
CA GLU A 97 6.08 -15.92 4.83
C GLU A 97 5.09 -16.25 3.68
N ALA A 98 3.78 -16.23 3.95
CA ALA A 98 2.72 -16.37 2.97
C ALA A 98 2.43 -15.07 2.18
N PHE A 99 3.02 -13.94 2.54
CA PHE A 99 2.87 -12.67 1.83
C PHE A 99 3.94 -12.50 0.76
N THR A 100 3.74 -13.13 -0.40
CA THR A 100 4.57 -12.84 -1.57
C THR A 100 4.07 -11.57 -2.26
N VAL A 101 4.90 -10.54 -2.33
CA VAL A 101 4.63 -9.37 -3.18
C VAL A 101 4.84 -9.77 -4.64
N PRO A 102 3.92 -9.42 -5.57
CA PRO A 102 4.12 -9.68 -6.99
C PRO A 102 5.45 -9.07 -7.47
N ILE A 103 6.25 -9.83 -8.22
CA ILE A 103 7.52 -9.34 -8.77
C ILE A 103 7.36 -8.10 -9.68
N SER A 104 6.16 -7.93 -10.25
CA SER A 104 5.77 -6.78 -11.07
C SER A 104 5.14 -5.64 -10.26
N ALA A 105 5.22 -5.69 -8.93
CA ALA A 105 4.69 -4.65 -8.07
C ALA A 105 5.43 -3.34 -8.29
N THR A 106 4.68 -2.30 -8.62
CA THR A 106 5.15 -0.94 -8.83
C THR A 106 4.17 0.01 -8.18
N GLY A 107 4.54 1.29 -8.09
CA GLY A 107 3.62 2.33 -7.62
C GLY A 107 3.79 2.66 -6.15
N SER A 108 2.80 3.38 -5.61
CA SER A 108 2.84 3.89 -4.24
C SER A 108 2.18 2.92 -3.28
N VAL A 109 2.80 2.73 -2.13
CA VAL A 109 2.31 1.83 -1.08
C VAL A 109 2.25 2.51 0.27
N ILE A 110 1.36 2.03 1.11
CA ILE A 110 1.32 2.28 2.54
C ILE A 110 1.61 0.96 3.24
N VAL A 111 2.64 0.96 4.06
CA VAL A 111 3.12 -0.24 4.75
C VAL A 111 3.01 -0.02 6.26
N GLU A 112 2.37 -0.93 6.96
CA GLU A 112 2.43 -0.99 8.42
C GLU A 112 3.42 -2.07 8.86
N GLY A 113 4.32 -1.75 9.78
CA GLY A 113 5.31 -2.70 10.26
C GLY A 113 6.23 -2.12 11.31
N VAL A 114 7.24 -2.92 11.69
CA VAL A 114 8.22 -2.56 12.71
C VAL A 114 9.57 -2.37 12.06
N ILE A 115 10.20 -1.21 12.28
CA ILE A 115 11.58 -0.96 11.86
C ILE A 115 12.52 -1.37 12.98
N HIS A 116 13.52 -2.18 12.66
CA HIS A 116 14.55 -2.65 13.60
C HIS A 116 15.92 -2.50 12.95
N GLU A 117 16.97 -2.41 13.77
CA GLU A 117 18.35 -2.44 13.27
C GLU A 117 18.91 -3.85 13.37
N GLU A 118 19.40 -4.37 12.26
CA GLU A 118 20.12 -5.65 12.22
C GLU A 118 21.63 -5.40 12.15
N LEU A 119 22.40 -6.19 12.91
CA LEU A 119 23.86 -6.23 12.80
C LEU A 119 24.23 -7.19 11.68
N VAL A 120 24.83 -6.64 10.63
CA VAL A 120 25.15 -7.38 9.42
C VAL A 120 26.63 -7.22 9.08
N ASP A 121 27.32 -8.32 8.83
CA ASP A 121 28.73 -8.30 8.48
C ASP A 121 29.00 -7.49 7.20
N ALA A 122 30.24 -7.03 7.02
CA ALA A 122 30.58 -6.17 5.90
C ALA A 122 30.32 -6.78 4.51
N ALA A 123 30.43 -8.09 4.35
CA ALA A 123 30.16 -8.75 3.07
C ALA A 123 28.65 -8.82 2.79
N SER A 124 27.86 -9.19 3.78
CA SER A 124 26.40 -9.22 3.70
C SER A 124 25.80 -7.81 3.49
N ALA A 125 26.36 -6.79 4.15
CA ALA A 125 25.97 -5.40 3.96
C ALA A 125 26.19 -4.92 2.51
N GLN A 126 27.32 -5.32 1.89
CA GLN A 126 27.59 -5.03 0.47
C GLN A 126 26.58 -5.73 -0.45
N ALA A 127 26.26 -6.99 -0.19
CA ALA A 127 25.27 -7.74 -0.96
C ALA A 127 23.87 -7.10 -0.88
N MET A 128 23.50 -6.58 0.28
CA MET A 128 22.22 -5.88 0.46
C MET A 128 22.21 -4.46 -0.10
N GLY A 129 23.36 -3.82 -0.28
CA GLY A 129 23.51 -2.40 -0.67
C GLY A 129 22.50 -1.87 -1.70
N PRO A 130 22.25 -2.58 -2.82
CA PRO A 130 21.25 -2.15 -3.81
C PRO A 130 19.84 -1.94 -3.22
N SER A 131 19.45 -2.79 -2.27
CA SER A 131 18.12 -2.81 -1.65
C SER A 131 17.93 -1.87 -0.46
N ILE A 132 19.00 -1.58 0.29
CA ILE A 132 18.94 -0.75 1.51
C ILE A 132 19.30 0.72 1.29
N GLY A 133 19.91 1.10 0.17
CA GLY A 133 20.35 2.49 -0.05
C GLY A 133 21.64 2.83 0.72
N ALA A 134 22.45 3.74 0.18
CA ALA A 134 23.80 4.00 0.69
C ALA A 134 23.83 4.71 2.06
N ASP A 135 22.73 5.35 2.42
CA ASP A 135 22.52 6.18 3.61
C ASP A 135 21.87 5.41 4.78
N SER A 136 21.65 4.10 4.61
CA SER A 136 21.01 3.25 5.61
C SER A 136 22.01 2.62 6.57
N VAL A 137 23.32 2.74 6.35
CA VAL A 137 24.32 2.20 7.27
C VAL A 137 24.55 3.19 8.42
N THR A 138 24.07 2.87 9.61
CA THR A 138 24.08 3.80 10.75
C THR A 138 25.37 3.76 11.57
N THR A 139 25.98 2.60 11.81
CA THR A 139 27.24 2.49 12.59
C THR A 139 27.95 1.16 12.36
N ARG A 140 29.29 1.16 12.41
CA ARG A 140 30.10 -0.06 12.43
C ARG A 140 30.43 -0.48 13.87
N VAL A 141 30.14 -1.72 14.24
CA VAL A 141 30.54 -2.33 15.52
C VAL A 141 31.30 -3.62 15.21
N ASP A 142 32.56 -3.71 15.62
CA ASP A 142 33.42 -4.89 15.41
C ASP A 142 33.54 -5.40 13.95
N GLY A 143 33.33 -4.52 12.97
CA GLY A 143 33.34 -4.86 11.54
C GLY A 143 31.95 -4.97 10.91
N ASP A 144 30.94 -5.20 11.75
CA ASP A 144 29.53 -5.32 11.34
C ASP A 144 28.87 -3.95 11.24
N GLN A 145 27.86 -3.84 10.39
CA GLN A 145 27.11 -2.63 10.11
C GLN A 145 25.70 -2.76 10.67
N ARG A 146 25.23 -1.74 11.40
CA ARG A 146 23.81 -1.60 11.74
C ARG A 146 23.06 -1.09 10.52
N ILE A 147 22.02 -1.81 10.14
CA ILE A 147 21.20 -1.51 8.97
C ILE A 147 19.73 -1.55 9.40
N PRO A 148 18.97 -0.46 9.21
CA PRO A 148 17.55 -0.44 9.49
C PRO A 148 16.82 -1.25 8.43
N LEU A 149 16.07 -2.23 8.90
CA LEU A 149 15.19 -3.08 8.12
C LEU A 149 13.79 -2.98 8.70
N MET A 150 12.79 -3.25 7.88
CA MET A 150 11.40 -3.26 8.31
C MET A 150 10.80 -4.64 8.18
N THR A 151 10.05 -5.09 9.17
CA THR A 151 9.16 -6.24 9.05
C THR A 151 7.74 -5.73 8.85
N ALA A 152 7.22 -5.89 7.64
CA ALA A 152 5.90 -5.46 7.23
C ALA A 152 4.83 -6.47 7.69
N ARG A 153 3.79 -5.96 8.35
CA ARG A 153 2.58 -6.71 8.72
C ARG A 153 1.46 -6.58 7.68
N GLY A 154 1.51 -5.49 6.93
CA GLY A 154 0.46 -5.08 6.03
C GLY A 154 0.98 -4.13 4.97
N VAL A 155 0.57 -4.34 3.72
CA VAL A 155 0.88 -3.46 2.59
C VAL A 155 -0.41 -3.15 1.85
N LYS A 156 -0.70 -1.86 1.68
CA LYS A 156 -1.77 -1.37 0.83
C LYS A 156 -1.15 -0.71 -0.41
N PHE A 157 -1.59 -1.12 -1.59
CA PHE A 157 -1.24 -0.50 -2.86
C PHE A 157 -2.22 0.65 -3.15
N LEU A 158 -1.71 1.76 -3.66
CA LEU A 158 -2.47 2.99 -3.93
C LEU A 158 -2.76 3.20 -5.43
N ASP A 159 -2.64 2.15 -6.24
CA ASP A 159 -2.77 2.17 -7.70
C ASP A 159 -4.22 2.04 -8.18
#